data_AF-A0A4Y1R279-F1
#
_entry.id   AF-A0A4Y1R279-F1
#
_cell.length_a   1.000
_cell.length_b   1.000
_cell.length_c   1.000
_cell.angle_alpha   90.00
_cell.angle_beta   90.00
_cell.angle_gamma   90.00
#
_symmetry.space_group_name_H-M   'P 1'
#
loop_
_entity.id
_entity.type
_entity.pdbx_description
1 polymer ?
#
loop_
_entity_poly.entity_id
_entity_poly.type
_entity_poly.pdbx_seq_one_letter_code
_entity_poly.pdbx_strand_id
1 'polypeptide(L)'
;MLMLVDCSGCRTPLQLPPGAQTIRCAVCQAVTRVADSRALPPAPSSSSFHRPPPPSTSPYNHAPPGPPPSAHGRKRALICAVSYKRSRHELKGCINDAKCMKYLLVNKFSFPESSILMLTEEESDPYRRPTKQNMRMAMFWLVQGCQAGDSLVFHYSGHGSQQRNYTGDEVDGYDETLCPSDFETQGMIVDDEINATIVRPLPPGVRLHAIVDACHSGTVLDLPFLCRMDRRQSWWIETGTTANCQSTI
;
A
#
# COMPACT_ATOMS: atom_id res chain seq x y z
N MET A 1 29.01 -10.17 3.42
CA MET A 1 29.11 -9.42 2.16
C MET A 1 27.88 -9.77 1.33
N LEU A 2 27.04 -8.80 0.97
CA LEU A 2 25.86 -9.04 0.14
C LEU A 2 26.31 -9.29 -1.30
N MET A 3 25.77 -10.32 -1.95
CA MET A 3 26.06 -10.61 -3.36
C MET A 3 25.00 -9.95 -4.24
N LEU A 4 25.42 -9.29 -5.32
CA LEU A 4 24.53 -8.80 -6.37
C LEU A 4 24.47 -9.82 -7.52
N VAL A 5 23.26 -10.15 -7.96
CA VAL A 5 23.01 -11.00 -9.13
C VAL A 5 21.93 -10.38 -9.99
N ASP A 6 22.11 -10.36 -11.30
CA ASP A 6 21.11 -9.83 -12.23
C ASP A 6 19.99 -10.83 -12.48
N CYS A 7 18.76 -10.33 -12.51
CA CYS A 7 17.59 -11.16 -12.82
C CYS A 7 17.70 -11.80 -14.21
N SER A 8 17.41 -13.11 -14.29
CA SER A 8 17.37 -13.86 -15.57
C SER A 8 16.31 -13.38 -16.56
N GLY A 9 15.25 -12.71 -16.09
CA GLY A 9 14.18 -12.17 -16.94
C GLY A 9 14.41 -10.73 -17.38
N CYS A 10 14.54 -9.81 -16.42
CA CYS A 10 14.57 -8.36 -16.68
C CYS A 10 15.92 -7.69 -16.42
N ARG A 11 16.97 -8.46 -16.06
CA ARG A 11 18.33 -7.98 -15.72
C ARG A 11 18.40 -6.95 -14.59
N THR A 12 17.33 -6.74 -13.83
CA THR A 12 17.37 -5.90 -12.63
C THR A 12 18.33 -6.49 -11.60
N PRO A 13 19.25 -5.71 -11.01
CA PRO A 13 20.17 -6.19 -9.99
C PRO A 13 19.42 -6.55 -8.71
N LEU A 14 19.66 -7.75 -8.18
CA LEU A 14 19.03 -8.29 -6.98
C LEU A 14 20.08 -8.50 -5.88
N GLN A 15 19.79 -8.10 -4.66
CA GLN A 15 20.66 -8.35 -3.50
C GLN A 15 20.28 -9.67 -2.84
N LEU A 16 21.26 -10.56 -2.67
CA LEU A 16 21.06 -11.82 -1.96
C LEU A 16 21.71 -11.82 -0.58
N PRO A 17 21.02 -12.38 0.43
CA PRO A 17 21.67 -12.74 1.69
C PRO A 17 22.67 -13.88 1.45
N PRO A 18 23.76 -13.96 2.24
CA PRO A 18 24.76 -15.02 2.09
C PRO A 18 24.14 -16.43 2.17
N GLY A 19 24.46 -17.29 1.20
CA GLY A 19 23.98 -18.68 1.16
C GLY A 19 22.67 -18.92 0.40
N ALA A 20 22.03 -17.87 -0.15
CA ALA A 20 20.83 -18.05 -0.97
C ALA A 20 21.17 -18.64 -2.35
N GLN A 21 20.58 -19.79 -2.68
CA GLN A 21 20.79 -20.49 -3.96
C GLN A 21 19.86 -20.00 -5.09
N THR A 22 18.75 -19.35 -4.73
CA THR A 22 17.77 -18.81 -5.69
C THR A 22 17.17 -17.51 -5.18
N ILE A 23 16.77 -16.63 -6.10
CA ILE A 23 16.04 -15.40 -5.79
C ILE A 23 14.92 -15.17 -6.82
N ARG A 24 13.76 -14.71 -6.35
CA ARG A 24 12.62 -14.33 -7.18
C ARG A 24 12.64 -12.83 -7.42
N CYS A 25 12.60 -12.42 -8.68
CA CYS A 25 12.58 -11.02 -9.05
C CYS A 25 11.25 -10.35 -8.68
N ALA A 26 11.32 -9.22 -7.98
CA ALA A 26 10.13 -8.44 -7.65
C ALA A 26 9.49 -7.77 -8.88
N VAL A 27 10.27 -7.53 -9.95
CA VAL A 27 9.83 -6.83 -11.16
C VAL A 27 9.11 -7.78 -12.13
N CYS A 28 9.74 -8.90 -12.50
CA CYS A 28 9.21 -9.81 -13.53
C CYS A 28 8.83 -11.20 -13.00
N GLN A 29 8.93 -11.45 -11.69
CA GLN A 29 8.64 -12.74 -11.04
C GLN A 29 9.53 -13.91 -11.47
N ALA A 30 10.52 -13.70 -12.36
CA ALA A 30 11.47 -14.72 -12.77
C ALA A 30 12.34 -15.19 -11.60
N VAL A 31 12.57 -16.50 -11.53
CA VAL A 31 13.45 -17.11 -10.53
C VAL A 31 14.86 -17.23 -11.13
N THR A 32 15.82 -16.56 -10.51
CA THR A 32 17.24 -16.61 -10.90
C THR A 32 17.96 -17.58 -9.97
N ARG A 33 18.63 -18.59 -10.54
CA ARG A 33 19.50 -19.51 -9.79
C ARG A 33 20.89 -18.89 -9.70
N VAL A 34 21.42 -18.76 -8.49
CA VAL A 34 22.78 -18.27 -8.28
C VAL A 34 23.71 -19.46 -8.42
N ALA A 35 24.50 -19.48 -9.49
CA ALA A 35 25.50 -20.53 -9.68
C ALA A 35 26.60 -20.33 -8.64
N ASP A 36 26.74 -21.29 -7.74
CA ASP A 36 27.85 -21.35 -6.79
C ASP A 36 29.14 -21.63 -7.59
N SER A 37 30.03 -20.65 -7.72
CA SER A 37 31.27 -20.77 -8.49
C SER A 37 32.34 -21.66 -7.82
N ARG A 38 31.94 -22.51 -6.86
CA ARG A 38 32.82 -23.44 -6.13
C ARG A 38 32.46 -24.93 -6.22
N ALA A 39 31.51 -25.34 -7.04
CA ALA A 39 31.23 -26.76 -7.24
C ALA A 39 31.58 -27.21 -8.68
N LEU A 40 32.76 -27.81 -8.84
CA LEU A 40 33.08 -28.64 -10.00
C LEU A 40 32.11 -29.84 -10.07
N PRO A 41 31.60 -30.24 -11.24
CA PRO A 41 30.83 -31.47 -11.36
C PRO A 41 31.77 -32.69 -11.37
N PRO A 42 31.48 -33.79 -10.64
CA PRO A 42 32.15 -35.05 -10.89
C PRO A 42 31.59 -35.73 -12.16
N ALA A 43 32.46 -36.44 -12.86
CA ALA A 43 32.21 -37.19 -14.08
C ALA A 43 31.16 -38.32 -13.91
N PRO A 44 30.55 -38.82 -15.00
CA PRO A 44 29.53 -39.85 -14.90
C PRO A 44 30.19 -41.22 -14.71
N SER A 45 29.91 -41.89 -13.59
CA SER A 45 30.17 -43.32 -13.43
C SER A 45 28.86 -44.08 -13.29
N SER A 46 28.72 -45.06 -14.15
CA SER A 46 27.67 -46.07 -14.20
C SER A 46 27.77 -47.02 -13.02
N SER A 47 26.74 -47.13 -12.18
CA SER A 47 26.43 -48.37 -11.45
C SER A 47 25.08 -48.32 -10.72
N SER A 48 24.22 -49.27 -11.11
CA SER A 48 23.25 -50.04 -10.30
C SER A 48 22.33 -49.32 -9.30
N PHE A 49 21.03 -49.46 -9.58
CA PHE A 49 19.87 -49.24 -8.71
C PHE A 49 20.04 -49.80 -7.29
N HIS A 50 20.10 -48.92 -6.29
CA HIS A 50 19.61 -49.20 -4.94
C HIS A 50 18.86 -47.98 -4.40
N ARG A 51 17.54 -48.15 -4.23
CA ARG A 51 16.62 -47.15 -3.68
C ARG A 51 16.77 -47.14 -2.15
N PRO A 52 17.05 -46.01 -1.48
CA PRO A 52 16.99 -45.94 -0.03
C PRO A 52 15.52 -46.04 0.45
N PRO A 53 15.25 -46.62 1.63
CA PRO A 53 13.91 -46.68 2.19
C PRO A 53 13.39 -45.27 2.50
N PRO A 54 12.06 -45.05 2.50
CA PRO A 54 11.47 -43.76 2.84
C PRO A 54 11.81 -43.38 4.30
N PRO A 55 11.98 -42.09 4.61
CA PRO A 55 12.20 -41.65 5.99
C PRO A 55 11.00 -42.02 6.85
N SER A 56 11.27 -42.57 8.03
CA SER A 56 10.25 -42.87 9.03
C SER A 56 9.57 -41.58 9.50
N THR A 57 8.25 -41.61 9.56
CA THR A 57 7.43 -40.56 10.18
C THR A 57 7.74 -40.52 11.68
N SER A 58 8.58 -39.58 12.09
CA SER A 58 8.80 -39.28 13.51
C SER A 58 7.53 -38.67 14.12
N PRO A 59 6.97 -39.21 15.21
CA PRO A 59 5.70 -38.76 15.78
C PRO A 59 5.77 -37.44 16.55
N TYR A 60 6.90 -36.70 16.47
CA TYR A 60 7.16 -35.51 17.28
C TYR A 60 7.19 -34.18 16.52
N ASN A 61 6.86 -34.15 15.23
CA ASN A 61 6.69 -32.89 14.49
C ASN A 61 5.27 -32.32 14.65
N HIS A 62 4.90 -31.99 15.88
CA HIS A 62 3.80 -31.05 16.13
C HIS A 62 4.40 -29.74 16.61
N ALA A 63 4.70 -28.85 15.66
CA ALA A 63 4.74 -27.43 15.98
C ALA A 63 3.39 -27.06 16.60
N PRO A 64 3.35 -26.27 17.69
CA PRO A 64 2.09 -25.84 18.30
C PRO A 64 1.20 -25.20 17.23
N PRO A 65 -0.12 -25.44 17.25
CA PRO A 65 -1.04 -24.71 16.38
C PRO A 65 -0.79 -23.22 16.54
N GLY A 66 -0.44 -22.55 15.44
CA GLY A 66 -0.37 -21.10 15.42
C GLY A 66 -1.71 -20.51 15.86
N PRO A 67 -1.73 -19.23 16.31
CA PRO A 67 -2.98 -18.58 16.69
C PRO A 67 -4.02 -18.75 15.57
N PRO A 68 -5.30 -18.99 15.92
CA PRO A 68 -6.35 -19.19 14.93
C PRO A 68 -6.40 -17.98 13.99
N PRO A 69 -6.67 -18.21 12.69
CA PRO A 69 -6.81 -17.11 11.75
C PRO A 69 -7.89 -16.15 12.27
N SER A 70 -7.55 -14.86 12.29
CA SER A 70 -8.47 -13.80 12.69
C SER A 70 -9.78 -13.93 11.91
N ALA A 71 -10.92 -13.83 12.59
CA ALA A 71 -12.25 -13.80 11.97
C ALA A 71 -12.41 -12.62 10.97
N HIS A 72 -11.48 -11.67 11.01
CA HIS A 72 -11.34 -10.58 10.07
C HIS A 72 -10.09 -10.78 9.21
N GLY A 73 -10.14 -10.42 7.92
CA GLY A 73 -8.97 -10.44 7.05
C GLY A 73 -7.85 -9.50 7.53
N ARG A 74 -6.77 -9.40 6.77
CA ARG A 74 -5.60 -8.61 7.17
C ARG A 74 -5.99 -7.13 7.27
N LYS A 75 -5.38 -6.46 8.24
CA LYS A 75 -5.54 -5.03 8.47
C LYS A 75 -4.28 -4.31 8.01
N ARG A 76 -4.42 -3.24 7.24
CA ARG A 76 -3.31 -2.35 6.85
C ARG A 76 -3.77 -0.90 6.82
N ALA A 77 -2.92 0.01 7.24
CA ALA A 77 -3.22 1.43 7.19
C ALA A 77 -2.07 2.23 6.60
N LEU A 78 -2.43 3.23 5.79
CA LEU A 78 -1.54 4.30 5.36
C LEU A 78 -2.01 5.60 6.00
N ILE A 79 -1.12 6.27 6.71
CA ILE A 79 -1.35 7.56 7.35
C ILE A 79 -0.35 8.56 6.80
N CYS A 80 -0.82 9.58 6.08
CA CYS A 80 0.00 10.66 5.56
C CYS A 80 -0.36 11.95 6.31
N ALA A 81 0.65 12.65 6.83
CA ALA A 81 0.47 14.00 7.37
C ALA A 81 1.53 14.96 6.83
N VAL A 82 1.07 16.07 6.25
CA VAL A 82 1.92 17.10 5.67
C VAL A 82 1.63 18.42 6.34
N SER A 83 2.61 18.96 7.05
CA SER A 83 2.54 20.23 7.77
C SER A 83 3.30 21.36 7.06
N TYR A 84 4.10 21.05 6.02
CA TYR A 84 4.85 22.01 5.22
C TYR A 84 5.77 22.89 6.07
N LYS A 85 6.48 22.26 7.02
CA LYS A 85 7.27 22.98 8.04
C LYS A 85 8.29 23.90 7.37
N ARG A 86 8.41 25.14 7.87
CA ARG A 86 9.34 26.16 7.35
C ARG A 86 9.01 26.65 5.94
N SER A 87 7.75 26.57 5.53
CA SER A 87 7.25 27.16 4.29
C SER A 87 6.14 28.16 4.57
N ARG A 88 5.73 28.93 3.55
CA ARG A 88 4.55 29.82 3.62
C ARG A 88 3.22 29.05 3.72
N HIS A 89 3.24 27.73 3.51
CA HIS A 89 2.07 26.85 3.51
C HIS A 89 1.93 26.09 4.84
N GLU A 90 2.65 26.49 5.89
CA GLU A 90 2.72 25.74 7.14
C GLU A 90 1.35 25.55 7.81
N LEU A 91 1.05 24.30 8.18
CA LEU A 91 -0.13 23.91 8.94
C LEU A 91 0.26 23.40 10.33
N LYS A 92 -0.58 23.74 11.31
CA LYS A 92 -0.47 23.22 12.67
C LYS A 92 -1.56 22.17 12.85
N GLY A 93 -1.19 21.00 13.36
CA GLY A 93 -2.17 19.95 13.71
C GLY A 93 -2.01 18.65 12.93
N CYS A 94 -1.65 18.69 11.64
CA CYS A 94 -1.71 17.50 10.79
C CYS A 94 -0.94 16.28 11.34
N ILE A 95 0.26 16.53 11.90
CA ILE A 95 1.06 15.48 12.54
C ILE A 95 0.40 14.93 13.82
N ASN A 96 -0.26 15.79 14.60
CA ASN A 96 -1.04 15.37 15.75
C ASN A 96 -2.22 14.50 15.31
N ASP A 97 -2.92 14.88 14.24
CA ASP A 97 -4.05 14.12 13.70
C ASP A 97 -3.61 12.73 13.23
N ALA A 98 -2.47 12.64 12.54
CA ALA A 98 -1.86 11.35 12.20
C ALA A 98 -1.52 10.50 13.43
N LYS A 99 -0.97 11.09 14.50
CA LYS A 99 -0.67 10.39 15.76
C LYS A 99 -1.95 9.90 16.44
N CYS A 100 -3.00 10.72 16.47
CA CYS A 100 -4.32 10.34 16.99
C CYS A 100 -4.94 9.21 16.17
N MET A 101 -4.88 9.27 14.84
CA MET A 101 -5.37 8.21 13.96
C MET A 101 -4.59 6.90 14.18
N LYS A 102 -3.26 6.94 14.24
CA LYS A 102 -2.44 5.76 14.56
C LYS A 102 -2.84 5.17 15.91
N TYR A 103 -2.97 6.01 16.94
CA TYR A 103 -3.39 5.57 18.28
C TYR A 103 -4.77 4.90 18.25
N LEU A 104 -5.74 5.48 17.54
CA LEU A 104 -7.08 4.94 17.39
C LEU A 104 -7.06 3.56 16.71
N LEU A 105 -6.34 3.43 15.60
CA LEU A 105 -6.24 2.18 14.83
C LEU A 105 -5.63 1.04 15.65
N VAL A 106 -4.55 1.33 16.38
CA VAL A 106 -3.89 0.31 17.22
C VAL A 106 -4.77 -0.07 18.41
N ASN A 107 -5.26 0.90 19.18
CA ASN A 107 -5.85 0.64 20.50
C ASN A 107 -7.35 0.30 20.45
N LYS A 108 -8.08 0.75 19.42
CA LYS A 108 -9.53 0.50 19.32
C LYS A 108 -9.89 -0.45 18.19
N PHE A 109 -9.17 -0.38 17.08
CA PHE A 109 -9.45 -1.21 15.91
C PHE A 109 -8.47 -2.39 15.74
N SER A 110 -7.53 -2.57 16.66
CA SER A 110 -6.58 -3.68 16.69
C SER A 110 -5.82 -3.87 15.39
N PHE A 111 -5.40 -2.76 14.77
CA PHE A 111 -4.41 -2.81 13.68
C PHE A 111 -3.04 -3.11 14.28
N PRO A 112 -2.34 -4.17 13.83
CA PRO A 112 -0.94 -4.39 14.22
C PRO A 112 -0.10 -3.17 13.85
N GLU A 113 0.77 -2.70 14.75
CA GLU A 113 1.58 -1.51 14.47
C GLU A 113 2.49 -1.70 13.25
N SER A 114 2.99 -2.93 13.03
CA SER A 114 3.77 -3.31 11.84
C SER A 114 2.98 -3.24 10.53
N SER A 115 1.65 -3.13 10.59
CA SER A 115 0.76 -3.00 9.44
C SER A 115 0.35 -1.56 9.15
N ILE A 116 0.89 -0.59 9.89
CA ILE A 116 0.62 0.84 9.72
C ILE A 116 1.87 1.52 9.15
N LEU A 117 1.75 2.05 7.94
CA LEU A 117 2.76 2.90 7.33
C LEU A 117 2.37 4.36 7.56
N MET A 118 3.23 5.10 8.24
CA MET A 118 3.01 6.51 8.56
C MET A 118 4.08 7.36 7.85
N LEU A 119 3.64 8.34 7.06
CA LEU A 119 4.49 9.29 6.36
C LEU A 119 4.33 10.69 6.98
N THR A 120 5.40 11.24 7.56
CA THR A 120 5.40 12.58 8.17
C THR A 120 6.74 13.28 7.98
N GLU A 121 6.75 14.62 8.05
CA GLU A 121 7.98 15.41 8.00
C GLU A 121 8.86 15.32 9.28
N GLU A 122 8.38 14.64 10.32
CA GLU A 122 9.17 14.36 11.54
C GLU A 122 10.04 13.10 11.42
N GLU A 123 9.82 12.28 10.40
CA GLU A 123 10.56 11.05 10.19
C GLU A 123 12.00 11.32 9.71
N SER A 124 12.97 10.72 10.40
CA SER A 124 14.38 10.79 10.02
C SER A 124 14.68 10.03 8.71
N ASP A 125 13.92 8.97 8.44
CA ASP A 125 14.05 8.16 7.23
C ASP A 125 13.49 8.94 6.01
N PRO A 126 14.31 9.26 4.99
CA PRO A 126 13.86 9.94 3.79
C PRO A 126 12.71 9.22 3.06
N TYR A 127 12.64 7.88 3.12
CA TYR A 127 11.58 7.10 2.50
C TYR A 127 10.25 7.16 3.26
N ARG A 128 10.25 7.73 4.47
CA ARG A 128 9.06 7.96 5.29
C ARG A 128 8.59 9.41 5.30
N ARG A 129 9.23 10.30 4.53
CA ARG A 129 8.72 11.66 4.33
C ARG A 129 7.57 11.65 3.32
N PRO A 130 6.56 12.54 3.45
CA PRO A 130 5.39 12.54 2.58
C PRO A 130 5.65 13.29 1.26
N THR A 131 6.68 12.89 0.52
CA THR A 131 6.91 13.35 -0.85
C THR A 131 5.91 12.71 -1.81
N LYS A 132 5.70 13.31 -2.99
CA LYS A 132 4.78 12.78 -4.00
C LYS A 132 5.09 11.32 -4.33
N GLN A 133 6.36 11.01 -4.55
CA GLN A 133 6.80 9.65 -4.86
C GLN A 133 6.54 8.68 -3.70
N ASN A 134 6.88 9.05 -2.47
CA ASN A 134 6.69 8.17 -1.31
C ASN A 134 5.20 7.92 -1.04
N MET A 135 4.36 8.95 -1.16
CA MET A 135 2.91 8.81 -1.02
C MET A 135 2.34 7.84 -2.07
N ARG A 136 2.74 7.95 -3.35
CA ARG A 136 2.33 7.01 -4.42
C ARG A 136 2.75 5.58 -4.12
N MET A 137 4.01 5.39 -3.73
CA MET A 137 4.53 4.06 -3.37
C MET A 137 3.79 3.47 -2.18
N ALA A 138 3.46 4.30 -1.19
CA ALA A 138 2.72 3.88 -0.02
C ALA A 138 1.26 3.52 -0.33
N MET A 139 0.60 4.29 -1.22
CA MET A 139 -0.75 3.97 -1.72
C MET A 139 -0.76 2.62 -2.45
N PHE A 140 0.24 2.37 -3.31
CA PHE A 140 0.40 1.07 -3.96
C PHE A 140 0.60 -0.07 -2.94
N TRP A 141 1.47 0.13 -1.95
CA TRP A 141 1.70 -0.84 -0.88
C TRP A 141 0.42 -1.16 -0.08
N LEU A 142 -0.44 -0.15 0.15
CA LEU A 142 -1.68 -0.31 0.91
C LEU A 142 -2.58 -1.39 0.28
N VAL A 143 -2.74 -1.35 -1.04
CA VAL A 143 -3.62 -2.28 -1.78
C VAL A 143 -2.92 -3.55 -2.27
N GLN A 144 -1.60 -3.63 -2.12
CA GLN A 144 -0.82 -4.72 -2.70
C GLN A 144 -1.20 -6.08 -2.12
N GLY A 145 -1.74 -6.94 -2.99
CA GLY A 145 -2.09 -8.32 -2.69
C GLY A 145 -3.31 -8.47 -1.79
N CYS A 146 -4.19 -7.47 -1.74
CA CYS A 146 -5.44 -7.52 -0.97
C CYS A 146 -6.35 -8.68 -1.39
N GLN A 147 -7.09 -9.23 -0.44
CA GLN A 147 -8.01 -10.34 -0.61
C GLN A 147 -9.33 -10.04 0.10
N ALA A 148 -10.41 -10.69 -0.34
CA ALA A 148 -11.72 -10.55 0.29
C ALA A 148 -11.63 -10.71 1.82
N GLY A 149 -12.25 -9.78 2.55
CA GLY A 149 -12.20 -9.72 4.01
C GLY A 149 -11.13 -8.79 4.60
N ASP A 150 -10.13 -8.37 3.81
CA ASP A 150 -9.12 -7.39 4.25
C ASP A 150 -9.76 -6.03 4.57
N SER A 151 -9.17 -5.32 5.55
CA SER A 151 -9.63 -4.01 6.01
C SER A 151 -8.51 -2.99 5.93
N LEU A 152 -8.69 -2.01 5.06
CA LEU A 152 -7.72 -0.97 4.76
C LEU A 152 -8.17 0.36 5.33
N VAL A 153 -7.19 1.17 5.76
CA VAL A 153 -7.41 2.57 6.13
C VAL A 153 -6.44 3.46 5.37
N PHE A 154 -6.96 4.47 4.71
CA PHE A 154 -6.18 5.58 4.17
C PHE A 154 -6.54 6.84 4.95
N HIS A 155 -5.55 7.47 5.58
CA HIS A 155 -5.74 8.75 6.26
C HIS A 155 -4.79 9.78 5.68
N TYR A 156 -5.32 10.94 5.32
CA TYR A 156 -4.54 12.09 4.92
C TYR A 156 -4.94 13.31 5.75
N SER A 157 -3.95 14.05 6.26
CA SER A 157 -4.14 15.37 6.85
C SER A 157 -3.11 16.34 6.28
N GLY A 158 -3.56 17.45 5.70
CA GLY A 158 -2.70 18.40 4.99
C GLY A 158 -3.51 19.37 4.12
N HIS A 159 -2.84 20.03 3.16
CA HIS A 159 -3.55 20.86 2.19
C HIS A 159 -4.21 19.99 1.12
N GLY A 160 -5.44 20.36 0.78
CA GLY A 160 -6.07 19.97 -0.47
C GLY A 160 -6.28 21.20 -1.33
N SER A 161 -6.19 21.02 -2.63
CA SER A 161 -6.32 22.09 -3.63
C SER A 161 -7.14 21.57 -4.81
N GLN A 162 -7.55 22.47 -5.69
CA GLN A 162 -8.17 22.13 -6.96
C GLN A 162 -7.22 22.47 -8.11
N GLN A 163 -7.18 21.61 -9.13
CA GLN A 163 -6.46 21.83 -10.38
C GLN A 163 -7.47 21.83 -11.52
N ARG A 164 -7.29 22.69 -12.54
CA ARG A 164 -8.23 22.70 -13.67
C ARG A 164 -8.20 21.34 -14.38
N ASN A 165 -9.35 20.71 -14.50
CA ASN A 165 -9.51 19.45 -15.21
C ASN A 165 -9.42 19.71 -16.73
N TYR A 166 -8.57 18.94 -17.43
CA TYR A 166 -8.40 19.03 -18.89
C TYR A 166 -9.02 17.83 -19.64
N THR A 167 -9.46 16.80 -18.93
CA THR A 167 -10.13 15.59 -19.45
C THR A 167 -11.65 15.76 -19.56
N GLY A 168 -12.24 16.67 -18.77
CA GLY A 168 -13.64 17.09 -18.86
C GLY A 168 -14.64 16.08 -18.27
N ASP A 169 -14.19 15.19 -17.40
CA ASP A 169 -14.98 14.17 -16.71
C ASP A 169 -15.67 14.68 -15.44
N GLU A 170 -15.24 15.83 -14.92
CA GLU A 170 -15.89 16.48 -13.79
C GLU A 170 -16.91 17.56 -14.18
N VAL A 171 -17.93 17.71 -13.34
CA VAL A 171 -19.08 18.58 -13.60
C VAL A 171 -18.74 20.06 -13.41
N ASP A 172 -17.85 20.40 -12.49
CA ASP A 172 -17.34 21.76 -12.25
C ASP A 172 -16.01 22.04 -12.97
N GLY A 173 -15.32 20.99 -13.42
CA GLY A 173 -14.13 21.04 -14.26
C GLY A 173 -12.83 21.30 -13.47
N TYR A 174 -12.73 20.81 -12.24
CA TYR A 174 -11.62 21.05 -11.33
C TYR A 174 -11.25 19.84 -10.45
N ASP A 175 -10.24 19.07 -10.85
CA ASP A 175 -9.78 17.89 -10.10
C ASP A 175 -9.37 18.27 -8.68
N GLU A 176 -9.87 17.52 -7.69
CA GLU A 176 -9.39 17.61 -6.33
C GLU A 176 -8.00 17.00 -6.20
N THR A 177 -7.17 17.62 -5.36
CA THR A 177 -5.77 17.22 -5.24
C THR A 177 -5.31 17.17 -3.79
N LEU A 178 -4.44 16.21 -3.49
CA LEU A 178 -3.64 16.18 -2.28
C LEU A 178 -2.29 16.85 -2.54
N CYS A 179 -1.81 17.65 -1.60
CA CYS A 179 -0.53 18.34 -1.72
C CYS A 179 0.58 17.61 -0.94
N PRO A 180 1.54 16.94 -1.62
CA PRO A 180 2.71 16.35 -0.95
C PRO A 180 3.67 17.43 -0.42
N SER A 181 4.66 17.06 0.39
CA SER A 181 5.62 18.04 0.93
C SER A 181 6.46 18.76 -0.13
N ASP A 182 6.63 18.16 -1.30
CA ASP A 182 7.42 18.65 -2.43
C ASP A 182 6.56 19.12 -3.62
N PHE A 183 5.28 19.44 -3.36
CA PHE A 183 4.31 19.80 -4.40
C PHE A 183 4.73 20.98 -5.28
N GLU A 184 5.50 21.94 -4.76
CA GLU A 184 6.00 23.08 -5.56
C GLU A 184 6.93 22.62 -6.70
N THR A 185 7.58 21.45 -6.56
CA THR A 185 8.53 20.92 -7.55
C THR A 185 8.02 19.69 -8.30
N GLN A 186 7.25 18.83 -7.63
CA GLN A 186 6.74 17.57 -8.20
C GLN A 186 5.26 17.63 -8.58
N GLY A 187 4.59 18.74 -8.27
CA GLY A 187 3.15 18.91 -8.44
C GLY A 187 2.33 18.20 -7.37
N MET A 188 1.01 18.35 -7.48
CA MET A 188 0.02 17.74 -6.58
C MET A 188 -0.32 16.31 -7.05
N ILE A 189 -1.07 15.56 -6.24
CA ILE A 189 -1.63 14.25 -6.60
C ILE A 189 -3.12 14.45 -6.85
N VAL A 190 -3.58 14.25 -8.09
CA VAL A 190 -5.00 14.36 -8.49
C VAL A 190 -5.81 13.15 -8.01
N ASP A 191 -7.06 13.36 -7.65
CA ASP A 191 -8.09 12.35 -7.34
C ASP A 191 -8.10 11.15 -8.29
N ASP A 192 -7.99 11.39 -9.59
CA ASP A 192 -8.02 10.40 -10.65
C ASP A 192 -6.88 9.37 -10.47
N GLU A 193 -5.71 9.86 -10.04
CA GLU A 193 -4.53 9.07 -9.67
C GLU A 193 -4.74 8.31 -8.35
N ILE A 194 -5.40 8.93 -7.38
CA ILE A 194 -5.71 8.30 -6.09
C ILE A 194 -6.71 7.16 -6.32
N ASN A 195 -7.80 7.41 -7.04
CA ASN A 195 -8.80 6.44 -7.44
C ASN A 195 -8.18 5.27 -8.21
N ALA A 196 -7.32 5.56 -9.21
CA ALA A 196 -6.56 4.56 -9.95
C ALA A 196 -5.73 3.64 -9.05
N THR A 197 -5.20 4.18 -7.96
CA THR A 197 -4.24 3.47 -7.11
C THR A 197 -4.91 2.70 -5.98
N ILE A 198 -5.89 3.31 -5.29
CA ILE A 198 -6.45 2.73 -4.06
C ILE A 198 -7.93 2.35 -4.14
N VAL A 199 -8.65 2.72 -5.21
CA VAL A 199 -10.08 2.38 -5.37
C VAL A 199 -10.26 1.31 -6.44
N ARG A 200 -9.92 1.60 -7.70
CA ARG A 200 -10.12 0.69 -8.85
C ARG A 200 -9.47 -0.70 -8.69
N PRO A 201 -8.28 -0.84 -8.08
CA PRO A 201 -7.64 -2.15 -7.98
C PRO A 201 -8.21 -3.07 -6.89
N LEU A 202 -9.13 -2.59 -6.03
CA LEU A 202 -9.60 -3.36 -4.90
C LEU A 202 -10.50 -4.54 -5.34
N PRO A 203 -10.18 -5.79 -4.95
CA PRO A 203 -11.05 -6.91 -5.27
C PRO A 203 -12.33 -6.88 -4.41
N PRO A 204 -13.42 -7.51 -4.89
CA PRO A 204 -14.67 -7.62 -4.13
C PRO A 204 -14.46 -8.17 -2.72
N GLY A 205 -15.14 -7.57 -1.74
CA GLY A 205 -15.07 -7.97 -0.34
C GLY A 205 -13.93 -7.34 0.47
N VAL A 206 -13.06 -6.54 -0.14
CA VAL A 206 -12.12 -5.67 0.59
C VAL A 206 -12.85 -4.40 1.04
N ARG A 207 -12.57 -3.93 2.26
CA ARG A 207 -13.11 -2.66 2.77
C ARG A 207 -11.99 -1.63 2.90
N LEU A 208 -12.10 -0.52 2.18
CA LEU A 208 -11.24 0.66 2.36
C LEU A 208 -12.03 1.76 3.08
N HIS A 209 -11.49 2.25 4.21
CA HIS A 209 -11.97 3.46 4.85
C HIS A 209 -10.96 4.58 4.57
N ALA A 210 -11.39 5.60 3.84
CA ALA A 210 -10.57 6.76 3.56
C ALA A 210 -11.06 7.97 4.37
N ILE A 211 -10.16 8.60 5.11
CA ILE A 211 -10.42 9.78 5.94
C ILE A 211 -9.48 10.88 5.46
N VAL A 212 -10.02 11.94 4.88
CA VAL A 212 -9.24 13.02 4.29
C VAL A 212 -9.59 14.32 5.00
N ASP A 213 -8.66 14.77 5.85
CA ASP A 213 -8.74 16.06 6.54
C ASP A 213 -7.95 17.11 5.76
N ALA A 214 -8.64 17.69 4.78
CA ALA A 214 -8.11 18.68 3.86
C ALA A 214 -9.24 19.56 3.30
N CYS A 215 -8.92 20.77 2.86
CA CYS A 215 -9.85 21.59 2.06
C CYS A 215 -10.08 20.94 0.69
N HIS A 216 -11.26 21.14 0.09
CA HIS A 216 -11.58 20.60 -1.25
C HIS A 216 -11.32 19.08 -1.36
N SER A 217 -11.83 18.29 -0.41
CA SER A 217 -11.60 16.85 -0.33
C SER A 217 -12.86 16.00 -0.53
N GLY A 218 -14.01 16.63 -0.81
CA GLY A 218 -15.31 15.97 -0.86
C GLY A 218 -15.42 14.88 -1.93
N THR A 219 -14.65 15.01 -3.00
CA THR A 219 -14.66 14.15 -4.19
C THR A 219 -13.29 13.55 -4.51
N VAL A 220 -12.31 13.68 -3.60
CA VAL A 220 -10.88 13.27 -3.76
C VAL A 220 -10.61 11.78 -4.08
N LEU A 221 -11.66 10.97 -4.16
CA LEU A 221 -11.61 9.54 -4.47
C LEU A 221 -12.50 9.15 -5.68
N ASP A 222 -13.18 10.09 -6.33
CA ASP A 222 -14.12 9.86 -7.44
C ASP A 222 -15.11 8.73 -7.17
N LEU A 223 -15.75 8.78 -6.01
CA LEU A 223 -16.73 7.76 -5.63
C LEU A 223 -18.09 8.07 -6.30
N PRO A 224 -18.77 7.06 -6.87
CA PRO A 224 -20.02 7.26 -7.60
C PRO A 224 -21.22 7.63 -6.71
N PHE A 225 -21.10 7.46 -5.40
CA PHE A 225 -22.15 7.76 -4.43
C PHE A 225 -21.62 8.71 -3.36
N LEU A 226 -22.31 9.84 -3.20
CA LEU A 226 -22.01 10.83 -2.18
C LEU A 226 -23.17 10.87 -1.17
N CYS A 227 -22.89 10.55 0.08
CA CYS A 227 -23.85 10.75 1.17
C CYS A 227 -23.62 12.13 1.79
N ARG A 228 -24.65 12.98 1.77
CA ARG A 228 -24.64 14.29 2.44
C ARG A 228 -25.52 14.24 3.67
N MET A 229 -25.07 14.88 4.75
CA MET A 229 -25.82 15.01 5.99
C MET A 229 -25.87 16.47 6.41
N ASP A 230 -27.06 16.97 6.71
CA ASP A 230 -27.26 18.33 7.20
C ASP A 230 -27.05 18.44 8.72
N ARG A 231 -27.02 19.69 9.23
CA ARG A 231 -26.91 19.95 10.67
C ARG A 231 -28.12 19.45 11.49
N ARG A 232 -29.21 19.08 10.83
CA ARG A 232 -30.42 18.51 11.43
C ARG A 232 -30.42 16.99 11.38
N GLN A 233 -29.28 16.37 11.04
CA GLN A 233 -29.09 14.91 10.92
C GLN A 233 -29.98 14.26 9.86
N SER A 234 -30.48 15.04 8.89
CA SER A 234 -31.11 14.48 7.70
C SER A 234 -30.03 14.16 6.68
N TRP A 235 -30.12 12.99 6.04
CA TRP A 235 -29.16 12.55 5.02
C TRP A 235 -29.83 12.18 3.70
N TRP A 236 -29.09 12.31 2.61
CA TRP A 236 -29.49 11.86 1.27
C TRP A 236 -28.27 11.40 0.47
N ILE A 237 -28.51 10.56 -0.53
CA ILE A 237 -27.48 10.06 -1.44
C ILE A 237 -27.63 10.80 -2.77
N GLU A 238 -26.56 11.43 -3.20
CA GLU A 238 -26.39 11.97 -4.55
C GLU A 238 -25.58 10.94 -5.34
N THR A 239 -26.05 10.56 -6.52
CA THR A 239 -25.27 9.75 -7.46
C THR A 239 -24.41 10.70 -8.29
N GLY A 240 -23.08 10.61 -8.14
CA GLY A 240 -22.15 11.26 -9.06
C GLY A 240 -22.28 10.59 -10.43
N THR A 241 -22.34 11.38 -11.49
CA THR A 241 -22.57 10.89 -12.87
C THR A 241 -21.32 10.20 -13.47
N THR A 242 -20.35 9.78 -12.67
CA THR A 242 -19.17 9.05 -13.12
C THR A 242 -19.52 7.56 -13.27
N ALA A 243 -19.90 7.21 -14.50
CA ALA A 243 -19.93 5.87 -15.10
C ALA A 243 -20.51 4.72 -14.25
N ASN A 244 -21.72 4.29 -14.64
CA ASN A 244 -22.26 2.92 -14.56
C ASN A 244 -21.34 1.86 -13.90
N CYS A 245 -21.34 1.81 -12.57
CA CYS A 245 -20.90 0.64 -11.82
C CYS A 245 -22.03 0.25 -10.87
N GLN A 246 -22.81 -0.75 -11.28
CA GLN A 246 -23.73 -1.43 -10.39
C GLN A 246 -22.91 -2.20 -9.35
N SER A 247 -22.74 -1.63 -8.16
CA SER A 247 -22.34 -2.39 -6.97
C SER A 247 -23.42 -2.17 -5.91
N THR A 248 -24.21 -3.22 -5.71
CA THR A 248 -25.17 -3.37 -4.62
C THR A 248 -24.44 -3.35 -3.27
N ILE A 249 -25.09 -2.71 -2.30
CA ILE A 249 -24.73 -2.55 -0.86
C ILE A 249 -24.15 -3.83 -0.25
#